data_AF-A0A9E6AMF3-F1
#
_entry.id   AF-A0A9E6AMF3-F1
#
_cell.length_a   1.000
_cell.length_b   1.000
_cell.length_c   1.000
_cell.angle_alpha   90.00
_cell.angle_beta   90.00
_cell.angle_gamma   90.00
#
_symmetry.space_group_name_H-M   'P 1'
#
loop_
_entity.id
_entity.type
_entity.pdbx_description
1 polymer ?
#
loop_
_entity_poly.entity_id
_entity_poly.type
_entity_poly.pdbx_seq_one_letter_code
_entity_poly.pdbx_strand_id
1 'polypeptide(L)'
;MAIAKKRPFSLPLVHQDEQLSGATLIAFERLARTAKPGSDQHRGVLRTCRAISQYVAQSCMPPAARAATSNTSDAVDRWLDGGSTDDVKKARNEGYNALPEAEQRTVDALAQSMAASKRKKLTALDEHADSVVLRYTALAANYATSTVLLTADAVDDPGVSVLVPQQAAGALAYLHAGLGPARNSDLRSRAWDQAEWESERRSSANDNVAFALSIQIFHEYLGSYWKDQSDAQRAYLDDFIAWAIAVRS
;
A
#
# COMPACT_ATOMS: atom_id res chain seq x y z
N MET A 1 20.70 -12.21 56.91
CA MET A 1 20.28 -11.33 55.81
C MET A 1 21.34 -11.35 54.73
N ALA A 2 21.06 -11.94 53.57
CA ALA A 2 21.88 -11.81 52.38
C ALA A 2 20.98 -11.31 51.25
N ILE A 3 21.28 -10.11 50.73
CA ILE A 3 20.54 -9.46 49.65
C ILE A 3 20.91 -10.17 48.35
N ALA A 4 20.01 -10.98 47.82
CA ALA A 4 20.14 -11.54 46.48
C ALA A 4 20.01 -10.40 45.45
N LYS A 5 21.12 -10.07 44.77
CA LYS A 5 21.13 -9.14 43.64
C LYS A 5 20.20 -9.68 42.55
N LYS A 6 19.16 -8.89 42.21
CA LYS A 6 18.32 -9.08 41.02
C LYS A 6 19.22 -9.26 39.79
N ARG A 7 19.11 -10.41 39.12
CA ARG A 7 19.47 -10.47 37.70
C ARG A 7 18.38 -9.71 36.93
N PRO A 8 18.72 -8.84 35.97
CA PRO A 8 17.72 -8.27 35.08
C PRO A 8 17.09 -9.43 34.32
N PHE A 9 15.76 -9.40 34.16
CA PHE A 9 15.03 -10.28 33.26
C PHE A 9 15.70 -10.20 31.88
N SER A 10 16.48 -11.21 31.51
CA SER A 10 16.91 -11.39 30.13
C SER A 10 15.69 -11.90 29.37
N LEU A 11 15.17 -11.09 28.44
CA LEU A 11 14.23 -11.56 27.43
C LEU A 11 14.86 -12.76 26.72
N PRO A 12 14.17 -13.91 26.62
CA PRO A 12 14.72 -15.07 25.94
C PRO A 12 15.08 -14.69 24.50
N LEU A 13 16.31 -15.03 24.12
CA LEU A 13 16.78 -15.01 22.74
C LEU A 13 15.88 -15.95 21.91
N VAL A 14 15.12 -15.34 21.01
CA VAL A 14 14.50 -15.84 19.77
C VAL A 14 14.84 -17.31 19.46
N HIS A 15 13.82 -18.17 19.36
CA HIS A 15 13.97 -19.48 18.73
C HIS A 15 14.29 -19.29 17.24
N GLN A 16 15.13 -20.17 16.69
CA GLN A 16 15.69 -20.09 15.32
C GLN A 16 14.61 -20.00 14.20
N ASP A 17 13.37 -20.28 14.55
CA ASP A 17 12.20 -20.35 13.68
C ASP A 17 11.38 -19.04 13.66
N GLU A 18 11.69 -18.07 14.53
CA GLU A 18 11.03 -16.76 14.63
C GLU A 18 11.82 -15.66 13.92
N GLN A 19 12.22 -15.89 12.66
CA GLN A 19 12.77 -14.82 11.84
C GLN A 19 11.70 -13.76 11.58
N LEU A 20 11.86 -12.60 12.21
CA LEU A 20 11.05 -11.42 11.93
C LEU A 20 11.38 -10.92 10.52
N SER A 21 10.35 -10.63 9.73
CA SER A 21 10.50 -10.17 8.35
C SER A 21 10.97 -8.72 8.29
N GLY A 22 10.77 -7.93 9.35
CA GLY A 22 11.04 -6.51 9.35
C GLY A 22 10.13 -5.72 8.41
N ALA A 23 8.97 -6.28 8.04
CA ALA A 23 7.98 -5.63 7.18
C ALA A 23 7.15 -4.55 7.91
N THR A 24 7.08 -4.60 9.24
CA THR A 24 6.32 -3.68 10.10
C THR A 24 7.02 -3.52 11.45
N LEU A 25 6.46 -2.70 12.35
CA LEU A 25 6.93 -2.55 13.72
C LEU A 25 7.11 -3.90 14.44
N ILE A 26 8.30 -4.11 15.02
CA ILE A 26 8.70 -5.35 15.70
C ILE A 26 7.67 -5.81 16.75
N ALA A 27 7.11 -4.88 17.51
CA ALA A 27 6.12 -5.20 18.54
C ALA A 27 4.82 -5.78 17.95
N PHE A 28 4.36 -5.22 16.83
CA PHE A 28 3.19 -5.72 16.11
C PHE A 28 3.47 -7.07 15.46
N GLU A 29 4.63 -7.23 14.83
CA GLU A 29 5.01 -8.50 14.22
C GLU A 29 5.08 -9.64 15.24
N ARG A 30 5.69 -9.39 16.41
CA ARG A 30 5.71 -10.35 17.51
C ARG A 30 4.31 -10.68 18.01
N LEU A 31 3.46 -9.66 18.21
CA LEU A 31 2.09 -9.88 18.67
C LEU A 31 1.29 -10.72 17.66
N ALA A 32 1.39 -10.40 16.36
CA ALA A 32 0.70 -11.12 15.30
C ALA A 32 1.14 -12.58 15.21
N ARG A 33 2.46 -12.85 15.22
CA ARG A 33 3.00 -14.22 15.06
C ARG A 33 2.80 -15.11 16.28
N THR A 34 2.71 -14.53 17.48
CA THR A 34 2.53 -15.30 18.72
C THR A 34 1.06 -15.42 19.14
N ALA A 35 0.16 -14.66 18.50
CA ALA A 35 -1.27 -14.72 18.80
C ALA A 35 -1.86 -16.07 18.37
N LYS A 36 -2.65 -16.67 19.25
CA LYS A 36 -3.44 -17.86 18.89
C LYS A 36 -4.64 -17.43 18.05
N PRO A 37 -5.02 -18.16 16.98
CA PRO A 37 -6.25 -17.91 16.24
C PRO A 37 -7.46 -17.78 17.18
N GLY A 38 -8.32 -16.80 16.91
CA GLY A 38 -9.49 -16.46 17.75
C GLY A 38 -9.24 -15.79 19.11
N SER A 39 -7.99 -15.71 19.60
CA SER A 39 -7.67 -15.05 20.89
C SER A 39 -7.92 -13.54 20.87
N ASP A 40 -8.00 -12.92 22.05
CA ASP A 40 -8.18 -11.45 22.17
C ASP A 40 -7.03 -10.66 21.53
N GLN A 41 -5.80 -11.19 21.62
CA GLN A 41 -4.63 -10.62 20.96
C GLN A 41 -4.79 -10.66 19.44
N HIS A 42 -5.22 -11.81 18.90
CA HIS A 42 -5.49 -11.95 17.47
C HIS A 42 -6.60 -10.99 17.02
N ARG A 43 -7.73 -10.93 17.74
CA ARG A 43 -8.82 -9.98 17.45
C ARG A 43 -8.36 -8.52 17.55
N GLY A 44 -7.40 -8.22 18.42
CA GLY A 44 -6.79 -6.90 18.52
C GLY A 44 -5.96 -6.53 17.31
N VAL A 45 -5.04 -7.42 16.90
CA VAL A 45 -4.24 -7.30 15.68
C VAL A 45 -5.13 -7.13 14.46
N LEU A 46 -6.16 -7.98 14.34
CA LEU A 46 -7.07 -7.97 13.20
C LEU A 46 -7.91 -6.69 13.12
N ARG A 47 -8.33 -6.11 14.26
CA ARG A 47 -8.98 -4.79 14.28
C ARG A 47 -8.07 -3.68 13.76
N THR A 48 -6.78 -3.73 14.09
CA THR A 48 -5.79 -2.78 13.55
C THR A 48 -5.66 -2.95 12.03
N CYS A 49 -5.50 -4.18 11.54
CA CYS A 49 -5.48 -4.47 10.09
C CYS A 49 -6.77 -4.05 9.39
N ARG A 50 -7.92 -4.23 10.05
CA ARG A 50 -9.22 -3.83 9.55
C ARG A 50 -9.31 -2.30 9.39
N ALA A 51 -8.89 -1.53 10.38
CA ALA A 51 -8.85 -0.07 10.30
C ALA A 51 -7.94 0.41 9.16
N ILE A 52 -6.75 -0.20 9.03
CA ILE A 52 -5.80 0.11 7.95
C ILE A 52 -6.41 -0.21 6.58
N SER A 53 -6.95 -1.42 6.40
CA SER A 53 -7.56 -1.85 5.12
C SER A 53 -8.75 -0.98 4.71
N GLN A 54 -9.61 -0.58 5.66
CA GLN A 54 -10.70 0.37 5.40
C GLN A 54 -10.17 1.70 4.90
N TYR A 55 -9.21 2.29 5.61
CA TYR A 55 -8.61 3.58 5.26
C TYR A 55 -8.00 3.55 3.85
N VAL A 56 -7.23 2.51 3.55
CA VAL A 56 -6.57 2.39 2.24
C VAL A 56 -7.58 2.15 1.12
N ALA A 57 -8.58 1.27 1.34
CA ALA A 57 -9.63 1.05 0.36
C ALA A 57 -10.41 2.36 0.07
N GLN A 58 -10.74 3.13 1.10
CA GLN A 58 -11.42 4.43 0.98
C GLN A 58 -10.58 5.47 0.23
N SER A 59 -9.26 5.45 0.42
CA SER A 59 -8.34 6.43 -0.18
C SER A 59 -8.03 6.10 -1.64
N CYS A 60 -7.83 4.81 -1.96
CA CYS A 60 -7.32 4.39 -3.26
C CYS A 60 -8.41 3.99 -4.26
N MET A 61 -9.65 3.73 -3.82
CA MET A 61 -10.71 3.21 -4.70
C MET A 61 -12.01 4.02 -4.62
N PRO A 62 -12.66 4.31 -5.76
CA PRO A 62 -13.98 4.91 -5.77
C PRO A 62 -15.03 3.98 -5.14
N PRO A 63 -16.18 4.51 -4.67
CA PRO A 63 -17.25 3.70 -4.05
C PRO A 63 -17.67 2.48 -4.87
N ALA A 64 -17.78 2.62 -6.20
CA ALA A 64 -18.16 1.53 -7.08
C ALA A 64 -17.12 0.39 -7.15
N ALA A 65 -15.83 0.68 -7.01
CA ALA A 65 -14.79 -0.33 -6.95
C ALA A 65 -14.74 -0.99 -5.56
N ARG A 66 -14.94 -0.22 -4.48
CA ARG A 66 -15.00 -0.75 -3.10
C ARG A 66 -16.11 -1.77 -2.89
N ALA A 67 -17.22 -1.66 -3.61
CA ALA A 67 -18.31 -2.64 -3.56
C ALA A 67 -17.82 -4.07 -3.84
N ALA A 68 -16.80 -4.25 -4.68
CA ALA A 68 -16.22 -5.55 -5.02
C ALA A 68 -15.59 -6.28 -3.82
N THR A 69 -15.10 -5.54 -2.82
CA THR A 69 -14.42 -6.09 -1.64
C THR A 69 -15.19 -5.85 -0.34
N SER A 70 -16.40 -5.27 -0.45
CA SER A 70 -17.27 -4.95 0.69
C SER A 70 -17.73 -6.22 1.44
N ASN A 71 -18.16 -7.25 0.71
CA ASN A 71 -18.55 -8.53 1.32
C ASN A 71 -17.41 -9.17 2.13
N THR A 72 -16.16 -9.09 1.63
CA THR A 72 -14.98 -9.59 2.34
C THR A 72 -14.73 -8.80 3.63
N SER A 73 -14.81 -7.47 3.53
CA SER A 73 -14.70 -6.54 4.66
C SER A 73 -15.77 -6.83 5.74
N ASP A 74 -17.02 -7.02 5.34
CA ASP A 74 -18.14 -7.27 6.24
C ASP A 74 -18.07 -8.67 6.87
N ALA A 75 -17.51 -9.65 6.16
CA ALA A 75 -17.26 -10.98 6.73
C ALA A 75 -16.20 -10.92 7.84
N VAL A 76 -15.13 -10.14 7.67
CA VAL A 76 -14.13 -9.91 8.72
C VAL A 76 -14.74 -9.23 9.94
N ASP A 77 -15.57 -8.21 9.74
CA ASP A 77 -16.26 -7.52 10.86
C ASP A 77 -17.17 -8.48 11.62
N ARG A 78 -17.97 -9.29 10.92
CA ARG A 78 -18.78 -10.33 11.56
C ARG A 78 -17.95 -11.35 12.32
N TRP A 79 -16.78 -11.74 11.80
CA TRP A 79 -15.87 -12.65 12.51
C TRP A 79 -15.32 -12.02 13.80
N LEU A 80 -14.99 -10.73 13.77
CA LEU A 80 -14.57 -9.96 14.95
C LEU A 80 -15.63 -9.92 16.06
N ASP A 81 -16.89 -10.09 15.69
CA ASP A 81 -18.05 -10.17 16.59
C ASP A 81 -18.47 -11.62 16.94
N GLY A 82 -17.68 -12.62 16.54
CA GLY A 82 -17.91 -14.03 16.89
C GLY A 82 -18.49 -14.89 15.76
N GLY A 83 -18.50 -14.37 14.52
CA GLY A 83 -18.93 -15.10 13.32
C GLY A 83 -17.99 -16.22 12.86
N SER A 84 -18.34 -16.85 11.73
CA SER A 84 -17.66 -18.04 11.21
C SER A 84 -16.42 -17.71 10.36
N THR A 85 -15.34 -18.46 10.56
CA THR A 85 -14.16 -18.42 9.68
C THR A 85 -14.48 -18.88 8.26
N ASP A 86 -15.41 -19.81 8.07
CA ASP A 86 -15.79 -20.33 6.75
C ASP A 86 -16.47 -19.24 5.90
N ASP A 87 -17.26 -18.37 6.53
CA ASP A 87 -17.88 -17.22 5.87
C ASP A 87 -16.82 -16.24 5.36
N VAL A 88 -15.76 -16.01 6.14
CA VAL A 88 -14.62 -15.19 5.73
C VAL A 88 -13.89 -15.84 4.55
N LYS A 89 -13.62 -17.15 4.60
CA LYS A 89 -12.95 -17.88 3.51
C LYS A 89 -13.74 -17.79 2.21
N LYS A 90 -15.07 -17.95 2.27
CA LYS A 90 -15.95 -17.78 1.12
C LYS A 90 -15.90 -16.35 0.57
N ALA A 91 -16.10 -15.35 1.43
CA ALA A 91 -16.10 -13.94 1.03
C ALA A 91 -14.73 -13.47 0.50
N ARG A 92 -13.63 -14.05 1.00
CA ARG A 92 -12.27 -13.81 0.51
C ARG A 92 -12.10 -14.32 -0.92
N ASN A 93 -12.59 -15.52 -1.24
CA ASN A 93 -12.52 -16.06 -2.61
C ASN A 93 -13.34 -15.22 -3.60
N GLU A 94 -14.53 -14.79 -3.19
CA GLU A 94 -15.36 -13.87 -3.98
C GLU A 94 -14.62 -12.54 -4.21
N GLY A 95 -14.03 -11.95 -3.17
CA GLY A 95 -13.26 -10.71 -3.28
C GLY A 95 -12.01 -10.84 -4.16
N TYR A 96 -11.31 -11.96 -4.09
CA TYR A 96 -10.15 -12.23 -4.96
C TYR A 96 -10.56 -12.28 -6.44
N ASN A 97 -11.67 -12.94 -6.75
CA ASN A 97 -12.19 -13.02 -8.11
C ASN A 97 -12.68 -11.65 -8.64
N ALA A 98 -13.08 -10.74 -7.75
CA ALA A 98 -13.54 -9.40 -8.09
C ALA A 98 -12.41 -8.36 -8.21
N LEU A 99 -11.15 -8.73 -7.93
CA LEU A 99 -10.00 -7.82 -7.98
C LEU A 99 -9.79 -7.16 -9.36
N PRO A 100 -9.81 -7.89 -10.50
CA PRO A 100 -9.65 -7.27 -11.81
C PRO A 100 -10.74 -6.23 -12.11
N GLU A 101 -11.97 -6.48 -11.64
CA GLU A 101 -13.08 -5.55 -11.78
C GLU A 101 -12.89 -4.29 -10.93
N ALA A 102 -12.40 -4.43 -9.70
CA ALA A 102 -12.11 -3.29 -8.83
C ALA A 102 -11.04 -2.37 -9.42
N GLU A 103 -9.97 -2.94 -9.99
CA GLU A 103 -8.94 -2.20 -10.70
C GLU A 103 -9.52 -1.46 -11.91
N GLN A 104 -10.23 -2.18 -12.78
CA GLN A 104 -10.80 -1.60 -14.00
C GLN A 104 -11.77 -0.45 -13.66
N ARG A 105 -12.67 -0.63 -12.70
CA ARG A 105 -13.59 0.41 -12.24
C ARG A 105 -12.86 1.64 -11.69
N THR A 106 -11.71 1.44 -11.04
CA THR A 106 -10.88 2.56 -10.53
C THR A 106 -10.22 3.31 -11.69
N VAL A 107 -9.64 2.60 -12.64
CA VAL A 107 -9.02 3.17 -13.84
C VAL A 107 -10.04 3.92 -14.68
N ASP A 108 -11.22 3.33 -14.92
CA ASP A 108 -12.29 3.95 -15.71
C ASP A 108 -12.79 5.26 -15.06
N ALA A 109 -12.99 5.26 -13.74
CA ALA A 109 -13.39 6.45 -13.01
C ALA A 109 -12.34 7.58 -13.13
N LEU A 110 -11.06 7.23 -13.05
CA LEU A 110 -9.98 8.20 -13.22
C LEU A 110 -9.89 8.69 -14.67
N ALA A 111 -9.97 7.81 -15.65
CA ALA A 111 -9.92 8.14 -17.07
C ALA A 111 -11.05 9.11 -17.45
N GLN A 112 -12.27 8.87 -16.95
CA GLN A 112 -13.41 9.78 -17.14
C GLN A 112 -13.14 11.17 -16.52
N SER A 113 -12.58 11.21 -15.31
CA SER A 113 -12.20 12.46 -14.62
C SER A 113 -11.10 13.23 -15.38
N MET A 114 -10.12 12.51 -15.92
CA MET A 114 -9.04 13.08 -16.72
C MET A 114 -9.55 13.63 -18.05
N ALA A 115 -10.44 12.91 -18.74
CA ALA A 115 -11.07 13.35 -19.99
C ALA A 115 -11.93 14.61 -19.79
N ALA A 116 -12.58 14.75 -18.64
CA ALA A 116 -13.35 15.96 -18.30
C ALA A 116 -12.45 17.19 -18.04
N SER A 117 -11.17 16.97 -17.74
CA SER A 117 -10.20 18.05 -17.48
C SER A 117 -9.64 18.60 -18.80
N LYS A 118 -10.17 19.72 -19.28
CA LYS A 118 -9.71 20.38 -20.54
C LYS A 118 -8.25 20.84 -20.45
N ARG A 119 -7.29 20.04 -20.96
CA ARG A 119 -5.90 20.49 -21.18
C ARG A 119 -5.75 21.09 -22.58
N LYS A 120 -5.13 22.28 -22.66
CA LYS A 120 -5.08 23.09 -23.89
C LYS A 120 -4.04 22.62 -24.92
N LYS A 121 -3.01 21.86 -24.50
CA LYS A 121 -2.00 21.21 -25.35
C LYS A 121 -1.49 19.95 -24.64
N LEU A 122 -1.42 18.83 -25.35
CA LEU A 122 -0.81 17.58 -24.89
C LEU A 122 0.47 17.37 -25.70
N THR A 123 1.60 17.23 -25.02
CA THR A 123 2.84 16.71 -25.60
C THR A 123 2.85 15.18 -25.53
N ALA A 124 3.73 14.51 -26.29
CA ALA A 124 3.91 13.07 -26.17
C ALA A 124 4.31 12.64 -24.74
N LEU A 125 5.03 13.51 -24.01
CA LEU A 125 5.38 13.27 -22.60
C LEU A 125 4.17 13.44 -21.66
N ASP A 126 3.22 14.34 -21.98
CA ASP A 126 1.97 14.45 -21.24
C ASP A 126 1.08 13.20 -21.44
N GLU A 127 1.01 12.67 -22.66
CA GLU A 127 0.28 11.43 -22.96
C GLU A 127 0.90 10.23 -22.23
N HIS A 128 2.23 10.13 -22.23
CA HIS A 128 2.94 9.11 -21.46
C HIS A 128 2.68 9.25 -19.97
N ALA A 129 2.72 10.47 -19.43
CA ALA A 129 2.42 10.72 -18.03
C ALA A 129 0.98 10.35 -17.66
N ASP A 130 0.00 10.62 -18.52
CA ASP A 130 -1.39 10.21 -18.30
C ASP A 130 -1.51 8.68 -18.25
N SER A 131 -0.80 7.95 -19.11
CA SER A 131 -0.69 6.48 -19.03
C SER A 131 -0.07 6.01 -17.71
N VAL A 132 0.98 6.69 -17.23
CA VAL A 132 1.62 6.41 -15.93
C VAL A 132 0.65 6.64 -14.76
N VAL A 133 -0.12 7.72 -14.79
CA VAL A 133 -1.14 8.03 -13.76
C VAL A 133 -2.18 6.91 -13.67
N LEU A 134 -2.69 6.44 -14.81
CA LEU A 134 -3.64 5.33 -14.85
C LEU A 134 -3.02 4.04 -14.30
N ARG A 135 -1.78 3.71 -14.71
CA ARG A 135 -1.06 2.55 -14.21
C ARG A 135 -0.83 2.60 -12.70
N TYR A 136 -0.38 3.73 -12.17
CA TYR A 136 -0.12 3.89 -10.74
C TYR A 136 -1.41 3.81 -9.93
N THR A 137 -2.52 4.33 -10.47
CA THR A 137 -3.83 4.22 -9.83
C THR A 137 -4.35 2.77 -9.84
N ALA A 138 -4.14 2.03 -10.92
CA ALA A 138 -4.43 0.59 -10.96
C ALA A 138 -3.63 -0.18 -9.91
N LEU A 139 -2.31 0.10 -9.80
CA LEU A 139 -1.46 -0.48 -8.76
C LEU A 139 -1.93 -0.11 -7.35
N ALA A 140 -2.33 1.15 -7.12
CA ALA A 140 -2.89 1.55 -5.83
C ALA A 140 -4.15 0.75 -5.47
N ALA A 141 -5.07 0.54 -6.43
CA ALA A 141 -6.28 -0.27 -6.23
C ALA A 141 -5.97 -1.76 -6.01
N ASN A 142 -4.98 -2.31 -6.73
CA ASN A 142 -4.49 -3.68 -6.54
C ASN A 142 -3.98 -3.90 -5.12
N TYR A 143 -3.08 -3.03 -4.65
CA TYR A 143 -2.49 -3.12 -3.31
C TYR A 143 -3.55 -2.85 -2.23
N ALA A 144 -4.49 -1.94 -2.46
CA ALA A 144 -5.61 -1.70 -1.56
C ALA A 144 -6.52 -2.94 -1.42
N THR A 145 -6.85 -3.59 -2.53
CA THR A 145 -7.62 -4.84 -2.53
C THR A 145 -6.84 -5.97 -1.85
N SER A 146 -5.55 -6.09 -2.14
CA SER A 146 -4.66 -7.05 -1.48
C SER A 146 -4.60 -6.84 0.04
N THR A 147 -4.63 -5.59 0.50
CA THR A 147 -4.69 -5.24 1.93
C THR A 147 -5.97 -5.78 2.58
N VAL A 148 -7.12 -5.68 1.90
CA VAL A 148 -8.39 -6.27 2.37
C VAL A 148 -8.33 -7.80 2.39
N LEU A 149 -7.81 -8.42 1.33
CA LEU A 149 -7.69 -9.87 1.23
C LEU A 149 -6.73 -10.46 2.26
N LEU A 150 -5.58 -9.82 2.50
CA LEU A 150 -4.65 -10.22 3.54
C LEU A 150 -5.24 -10.05 4.95
N THR A 151 -6.09 -9.04 5.14
CA THR A 151 -6.85 -8.92 6.40
C THR A 151 -7.82 -10.09 6.57
N ALA A 152 -8.46 -10.57 5.50
CA ALA A 152 -9.28 -11.77 5.55
C ALA A 152 -8.46 -13.05 5.76
N ASP A 153 -7.31 -13.17 5.10
CA ASP A 153 -6.39 -14.31 5.26
C ASP A 153 -5.84 -14.37 6.70
N ALA A 154 -5.64 -13.21 7.34
CA ALA A 154 -5.21 -13.11 8.72
C ALA A 154 -6.18 -13.72 9.74
N VAL A 155 -7.46 -13.90 9.38
CA VAL A 155 -8.44 -14.58 10.24
C VAL A 155 -8.05 -16.02 10.54
N ASP A 156 -7.48 -16.72 9.56
CA ASP A 156 -7.05 -18.11 9.69
C ASP A 156 -5.60 -18.20 10.21
N ASP A 157 -4.74 -17.30 9.72
CA ASP A 157 -3.33 -17.21 10.11
C ASP A 157 -2.97 -15.79 10.59
N PRO A 158 -2.93 -15.55 11.92
CA PRO A 158 -2.61 -14.26 12.48
C PRO A 158 -1.29 -13.66 11.98
N GLY A 159 -0.31 -14.50 11.59
CA GLY A 159 0.99 -14.07 11.07
C GLY A 159 0.90 -13.28 9.77
N VAL A 160 -0.14 -13.51 8.96
CA VAL A 160 -0.38 -12.78 7.70
C VAL A 160 -0.62 -11.29 7.93
N SER A 161 -1.11 -10.90 9.12
CA SER A 161 -1.34 -9.51 9.52
C SER A 161 -0.13 -8.60 9.33
N VAL A 162 1.08 -9.16 9.40
CA VAL A 162 2.37 -8.47 9.24
C VAL A 162 2.53 -7.86 7.85
N LEU A 163 1.86 -8.41 6.83
CA LEU A 163 1.93 -7.95 5.45
C LEU A 163 0.96 -6.80 5.15
N VAL A 164 -0.08 -6.63 5.98
CA VAL A 164 -1.14 -5.62 5.78
C VAL A 164 -0.55 -4.20 5.76
N PRO A 165 0.28 -3.77 6.72
CA PRO A 165 0.87 -2.42 6.71
C PRO A 165 1.77 -2.17 5.49
N GLN A 166 2.51 -3.19 5.04
CA GLN A 166 3.38 -3.07 3.88
C GLN A 166 2.58 -2.84 2.58
N GLN A 167 1.50 -3.61 2.38
CA GLN A 167 0.62 -3.43 1.22
C GLN A 167 -0.12 -2.09 1.29
N ALA A 168 -0.54 -1.68 2.48
CA ALA A 168 -1.15 -0.38 2.73
C ALA A 168 -0.22 0.79 2.36
N ALA A 169 1.03 0.76 2.81
CA ALA A 169 2.03 1.77 2.46
C ALA A 169 2.27 1.82 0.95
N GLY A 170 2.41 0.66 0.30
CA GLY A 170 2.56 0.55 -1.15
C GLY A 170 1.39 1.15 -1.92
N ALA A 171 0.15 0.85 -1.51
CA ALA A 171 -1.07 1.38 -2.13
C ALA A 171 -1.10 2.92 -2.10
N LEU A 172 -0.86 3.49 -0.91
CA LEU A 172 -0.87 4.94 -0.71
C LEU A 172 0.29 5.60 -1.45
N ALA A 173 1.48 5.00 -1.46
CA ALA A 173 2.63 5.52 -2.19
C ALA A 173 2.36 5.59 -3.71
N TYR A 174 1.76 4.54 -4.29
CA TYR A 174 1.36 4.56 -5.69
C TYR A 174 0.29 5.61 -5.98
N LEU A 175 -0.71 5.74 -5.10
CA LEU A 175 -1.75 6.77 -5.25
C LEU A 175 -1.15 8.18 -5.22
N HIS A 176 -0.29 8.47 -4.25
CA HIS A 176 0.34 9.77 -4.08
C HIS A 176 1.31 10.09 -5.23
N ALA A 177 2.15 9.13 -5.63
CA ALA A 177 3.06 9.28 -6.77
C ALA A 177 2.30 9.49 -8.09
N GLY A 178 1.21 8.73 -8.30
CA GLY A 178 0.36 8.82 -9.47
C GLY A 178 -0.44 10.12 -9.54
N LEU A 179 -1.15 10.50 -8.48
CA LEU A 179 -2.01 11.69 -8.48
C LEU A 179 -1.28 13.00 -8.19
N GLY A 180 -0.06 12.95 -7.65
CA GLY A 180 0.78 14.11 -7.39
C GLY A 180 1.88 14.27 -8.45
N PRO A 181 3.12 13.78 -8.20
CA PRO A 181 4.26 13.91 -9.10
C PRO A 181 3.99 13.58 -10.56
N ALA A 182 3.32 12.47 -10.88
CA ALA A 182 3.09 12.11 -12.29
C ALA A 182 2.15 13.10 -13.01
N ARG A 183 1.23 13.74 -12.29
CA ARG A 183 0.37 14.80 -12.83
C ARG A 183 1.04 16.17 -12.89
N ASN A 184 2.15 16.38 -12.18
CA ASN A 184 2.83 17.66 -12.09
C ASN A 184 3.54 18.03 -13.42
N SER A 185 3.09 19.11 -14.07
CA SER A 185 3.69 19.61 -15.31
C SER A 185 5.12 20.11 -15.12
N ASP A 186 5.45 20.71 -13.98
CA ASP A 186 6.81 21.18 -13.68
C ASP A 186 7.81 20.02 -13.66
N LEU A 187 7.39 18.87 -13.11
CA LEU A 187 8.25 17.68 -13.08
C LEU A 187 8.55 17.15 -14.48
N ARG A 188 7.57 17.20 -15.39
CA ARG A 188 7.74 16.80 -16.79
C ARG A 188 8.64 17.77 -17.54
N SER A 189 8.46 19.08 -17.34
CA SER A 189 9.36 20.10 -17.89
C SER A 189 10.80 19.89 -17.44
N ARG A 190 11.03 19.67 -16.13
CA ARG A 190 12.38 19.40 -15.60
C ARG A 190 13.01 18.13 -16.18
N ALA A 191 12.22 17.07 -16.37
CA ALA A 191 12.70 15.84 -16.99
C ALA A 191 13.09 16.06 -18.46
N TRP A 192 12.32 16.89 -19.18
CA TRP A 192 12.64 17.30 -20.54
C TRP A 192 13.92 18.14 -20.62
N ASP A 193 14.03 19.19 -19.80
CA ASP A 193 15.19 20.09 -19.77
C ASP A 193 16.49 19.32 -19.46
N GLN A 194 16.44 18.38 -18.50
CA GLN A 194 17.60 17.52 -18.19
C GLN A 194 17.93 16.58 -19.35
N ALA A 195 16.93 16.05 -20.05
CA ALA A 195 17.14 15.15 -21.18
C ALA A 195 17.76 15.86 -22.38
N GLU A 196 17.33 17.09 -22.68
CA GLU A 196 17.94 17.93 -23.71
C GLU A 196 19.42 18.18 -23.40
N TRP A 197 19.72 18.61 -22.17
CA TRP A 197 21.10 18.84 -21.73
C TRP A 197 21.98 17.59 -21.84
N GLU A 198 21.49 16.42 -21.42
CA GLU A 198 22.23 15.15 -21.56
C GLU A 198 22.42 14.73 -23.02
N SER A 199 21.43 14.97 -23.88
CA SER A 199 21.47 14.63 -25.31
C SER A 199 22.47 15.49 -26.07
N GLU A 200 22.50 16.80 -25.78
CA GLU A 200 23.48 17.75 -26.32
C GLU A 200 24.90 17.41 -25.88
N ARG A 201 25.10 17.12 -24.59
CA ARG A 201 26.40 16.74 -24.03
C ARG A 201 27.02 15.51 -24.70
N ARG A 202 26.19 14.60 -25.22
CA ARG A 202 26.62 13.37 -25.88
C ARG A 202 26.82 13.52 -27.40
N SER A 203 26.68 14.74 -27.93
CA SER A 203 26.72 15.02 -29.38
C SER A 203 25.71 14.21 -30.20
N SER A 204 24.65 13.74 -29.55
CA SER A 204 23.55 12.98 -30.15
C SER A 204 22.31 13.87 -30.20
N ALA A 205 22.40 15.00 -30.90
CA ALA A 205 21.29 15.96 -31.06
C ALA A 205 20.17 15.38 -31.95
N ASN A 206 19.50 14.36 -31.44
CA ASN A 206 18.39 13.68 -32.07
C ASN A 206 17.20 13.74 -31.10
N ASP A 207 16.12 14.38 -31.52
CA ASP A 207 14.90 14.57 -30.71
C ASP A 207 14.33 13.25 -30.17
N ASN A 208 14.52 12.14 -30.88
CA ASN A 208 14.10 10.82 -30.41
C ASN A 208 14.92 10.35 -29.20
N VAL A 209 16.20 10.71 -29.13
CA VAL A 209 17.09 10.38 -27.99
C VAL A 209 16.72 11.25 -26.79
N ALA A 210 16.50 12.54 -26.99
CA ALA A 210 16.04 13.45 -25.93
C ALA A 210 14.69 13.00 -25.35
N PHE A 211 13.73 12.59 -26.20
CA PHE A 211 12.44 12.08 -25.74
C PHE A 211 12.59 10.78 -24.92
N ALA A 212 13.35 9.80 -25.40
CA ALA A 212 13.57 8.56 -24.65
C ALA A 212 14.25 8.81 -23.30
N LEU A 213 15.23 9.70 -23.24
CA LEU A 213 15.88 10.12 -22.00
C LEU A 213 14.91 10.84 -21.06
N SER A 214 14.02 11.69 -21.58
CA SER A 214 13.03 12.39 -20.76
C SER A 214 12.07 11.42 -20.06
N ILE A 215 11.67 10.33 -20.74
CA ILE A 215 10.85 9.27 -20.13
C ILE A 215 11.62 8.59 -19.01
N GLN A 216 12.90 8.25 -19.23
CA GLN A 216 13.72 7.59 -18.22
C GLN A 216 13.89 8.48 -16.98
N ILE A 217 14.32 9.73 -17.16
CA ILE A 217 14.53 10.71 -16.08
C ILE A 217 13.22 10.96 -15.33
N PHE A 218 12.10 11.06 -16.04
CA PHE A 218 10.79 11.19 -15.42
C PHE A 218 10.47 10.00 -14.49
N HIS A 219 10.73 8.76 -14.93
CA HIS A 219 10.54 7.57 -14.08
C HIS A 219 11.53 7.50 -12.92
N GLU A 220 12.76 7.99 -13.08
CA GLU A 220 13.72 8.10 -11.98
C GLU A 220 13.20 9.05 -10.90
N TYR A 221 12.71 10.23 -11.29
CA TYR A 221 12.06 11.15 -10.35
C TYR A 221 10.86 10.51 -9.67
N LEU A 222 9.96 9.88 -10.43
CA LEU A 222 8.80 9.20 -9.85
C LEU A 222 9.20 8.08 -8.87
N GLY A 223 10.25 7.33 -9.18
CA GLY A 223 10.80 6.30 -8.30
C GLY A 223 11.26 6.87 -6.96
N SER A 224 11.99 8.00 -6.98
CA SER A 224 12.39 8.71 -5.76
C SER A 224 11.18 9.19 -4.96
N TYR A 225 10.20 9.85 -5.60
CA TYR A 225 8.98 10.30 -4.91
C TYR A 225 8.17 9.15 -4.34
N TRP A 226 8.02 8.05 -5.08
CA TRP A 226 7.33 6.86 -4.61
C TRP A 226 8.02 6.29 -3.38
N LYS A 227 9.36 6.20 -3.39
CA LYS A 227 10.14 5.71 -2.25
C LYS A 227 9.94 6.59 -1.02
N ASP A 228 10.08 7.90 -1.17
CA ASP A 228 9.89 8.85 -0.05
C ASP A 228 8.48 8.76 0.53
N GLN A 229 7.47 8.62 -0.33
CA GLN A 229 6.09 8.43 0.11
C GLN A 229 5.91 7.07 0.79
N SER A 230 6.45 5.98 0.25
CA SER A 230 6.39 4.65 0.87
C SER A 230 7.02 4.66 2.27
N ASP A 231 8.19 5.28 2.42
CA ASP A 231 8.88 5.42 3.71
C ASP A 231 8.07 6.28 4.69
N ALA A 232 7.47 7.39 4.23
CA ALA A 232 6.60 8.24 5.05
C ALA A 232 5.29 7.54 5.47
N GLN A 233 4.63 6.83 4.56
CA GLN A 233 3.40 6.08 4.87
C GLN A 233 3.69 4.92 5.82
N ARG A 234 4.84 4.26 5.67
CA ARG A 234 5.29 3.24 6.62
C ARG A 234 5.48 3.82 8.02
N ALA A 235 6.16 4.96 8.15
CA ALA A 235 6.34 5.63 9.44
C ALA A 235 4.99 6.01 10.08
N TYR A 236 4.07 6.59 9.29
CA TYR A 236 2.72 6.93 9.76
C TYR A 236 1.93 5.70 10.23
N LEU A 237 2.01 4.59 9.50
CA LEU A 237 1.36 3.34 9.88
C LEU A 237 2.00 2.72 11.14
N ASP A 238 3.33 2.78 11.26
CA ASP A 238 4.02 2.30 12.46
C ASP A 238 3.62 3.13 13.70
N ASP A 239 3.45 4.45 13.57
CA ASP A 239 2.94 5.33 14.64
C ASP A 239 1.51 4.97 15.03
N PHE A 240 0.63 4.77 14.05
CA PHE A 240 -0.75 4.32 14.28
C PHE A 240 -0.79 2.95 14.99
N ILE A 241 0.04 2.01 14.55
CA ILE A 241 0.15 0.67 15.14
C ILE A 241 0.68 0.76 16.57
N ALA A 242 1.70 1.58 16.82
CA ALA A 242 2.24 1.81 18.16
C ALA A 242 1.17 2.36 19.11
N TRP A 243 0.38 3.36 18.67
CA TRP A 243 -0.76 3.86 19.41
C TRP A 243 -1.81 2.77 19.69
N ALA A 244 -2.17 1.97 18.67
CA ALA A 244 -3.17 0.92 18.79
C ALA A 244 -2.77 -0.20 19.77
N ILE A 245 -1.47 -0.50 19.85
CA ILE A 245 -0.90 -1.46 20.82
C ILE A 245 -0.85 -0.83 22.21
N ALA A 246 -0.40 0.42 22.35
CA ALA A 246 -0.24 1.09 23.64
C ALA A 246 -1.56 1.32 24.38
N VAL A 247 -2.67 1.55 23.67
CA VAL A 247 -4.02 1.66 24.28
C VAL A 247 -4.49 0.34 24.90
N ARG A 248 -3.85 -0.79 24.56
CA ARG A 248 -4.24 -2.14 25.00
C ARG A 248 -3.31 -2.77 26.03
N SER A 249 -2.18 -2.12 26.35
CA SER A 249 -1.24 -2.53 27.41
C SER A 249 -1.55 -1.82 28.72
#